data_AF-A0A9Q4ME18-F1
#
_entry.id   AF-A0A9Q4ME18-F1
#
_cell.length_a   1.000
_cell.length_b   1.000
_cell.length_c   1.000
_cell.angle_alpha   90.00
_cell.angle_beta   90.00
_cell.angle_gamma   90.00
#
_symmetry.space_group_name_H-M   'P 1'
#
loop_
_entity.id
_entity.type
_entity.pdbx_description
1 polymer ?
#
loop_
_entity_poly.entity_id
_entity_poly.type
_entity_poly.pdbx_seq_one_letter_code
_entity_poly.pdbx_strand_id
1 'polypeptide(L)' 'MISHFSGTVSAAGPTWVVLDNHGVGIKVLCPPATAASARINQDMSLHTSLVVREESLTLYRFVEADDRD' A
#
# COMPACT_ATOMS: atom_id res chain seq x y z
N MET A 1 2.44 12.50 7.54
CA MET A 1 1.72 11.86 6.43
C MET A 1 2.63 10.78 5.84
N ILE A 2 2.14 9.56 5.63
CA ILE A 2 2.89 8.52 4.91
C ILE A 2 2.55 8.71 3.43
N SER A 3 3.45 9.32 2.67
CA SER A 3 3.26 9.66 1.24
C SER A 3 3.72 8.55 0.29
N HIS A 4 4.53 7.63 0.81
CA HIS A 4 5.16 6.55 0.07
C HIS A 4 5.49 5.41 1.02
N PHE A 5 5.37 4.17 0.53
CA PHE A 5 5.79 2.99 1.26
C PHE A 5 6.44 2.00 0.30
N SER A 6 7.63 1.52 0.68
CA SER A 6 8.40 0.52 -0.06
C SER A 6 8.68 -0.66 0.86
N GLY A 7 8.60 -1.86 0.30
CA GLY A 7 8.90 -3.09 1.01
C GLY A 7 8.68 -4.31 0.14
N THR A 8 8.90 -5.47 0.72
CA THR A 8 8.68 -6.74 0.05
C THR A 8 7.22 -7.16 0.20
N VAL A 9 6.56 -7.58 -0.89
CA VAL A 9 5.18 -8.05 -0.82
C VAL A 9 5.12 -9.34 0.00
N SER A 10 4.47 -9.28 1.17
CA SER A 10 4.30 -10.43 2.05
C SER A 10 2.93 -11.10 1.89
N ALA A 11 1.91 -10.35 1.48
CA ALA A 11 0.59 -10.87 1.14
C ALA A 11 -0.13 -9.95 0.13
N ALA A 12 -1.07 -10.49 -0.62
CA ALA A 12 -1.95 -9.73 -1.50
C ALA A 12 -3.34 -10.33 -1.55
N GLY A 13 -4.35 -9.47 -1.66
CA GLY A 13 -5.74 -9.84 -1.93
C GLY A 13 -6.30 -9.04 -3.10
N PRO A 14 -7.60 -9.15 -3.42
CA PRO A 14 -8.16 -8.55 -4.64
C PRO A 14 -8.05 -7.02 -4.73
N THR A 15 -7.99 -6.33 -3.60
CA THR A 15 -8.02 -4.86 -3.49
C THR A 15 -7.05 -4.33 -2.43
N TRP A 16 -6.05 -5.13 -2.06
CA TRP A 16 -5.07 -4.75 -1.06
C TRP A 16 -3.78 -5.53 -1.22
N VAL A 17 -2.69 -4.96 -0.70
CA VAL A 17 -1.40 -5.62 -0.58
C VAL A 17 -0.81 -5.35 0.80
N VAL A 18 -0.02 -6.28 1.32
CA VAL A 18 0.81 -6.07 2.51
C VAL A 18 2.25 -6.02 2.06
N LEU A 19 2.91 -4.91 2.41
CA LEU A 19 4.34 -4.73 2.21
C LEU A 19 5.02 -4.87 3.56
N ASP A 20 5.99 -5.78 3.66
CA ASP A 20 6.87 -5.90 4.81
C ASP A 20 8.09 -5.00 4.62
N ASN A 21 8.35 -4.16 5.61
CA ASN A 21 9.58 -3.37 5.70
C ASN A 21 10.27 -3.69 7.01
N HIS A 22 11.27 -4.59 6.96
CA HIS A 22 12.06 -5.04 8.09
C HIS A 22 11.21 -5.62 9.25
N GLY A 23 10.23 -6.46 8.94
CA GLY A 23 9.35 -7.12 9.91
C GLY A 23 8.10 -6.31 10.28
N VAL A 24 7.90 -5.14 9.67
CA VAL A 24 6.68 -4.34 9.83
C VAL A 24 5.82 -4.49 8.58
N GLY A 25 4.74 -5.26 8.69
CA GLY A 25 3.75 -5.45 7.64
C GLY A 25 2.70 -4.34 7.62
N ILE A 26 2.65 -3.59 6.52
CA ILE A 26 1.65 -2.53 6.31
C ILE A 26 0.69 -2.93 5.21
N LYS A 27 -0.60 -3.02 5.56
CA LYS A 27 -1.68 -3.24 4.58
C LYS A 27 -2.04 -1.92 3.90
N VAL A 28 -1.96 -1.90 2.58
CA VAL A 28 -2.34 -0.79 1.71
C VAL A 28 -3.52 -1.22 0.85
N LEU A 29 -4.62 -0.46 0.90
CA LEU A 29 -5.75 -0.64 0.00
C LEU A 29 -5.41 -0.07 -1.37
N CYS A 30 -5.70 -0.81 -2.43
CA CYS A 30 -5.34 -0.42 -3.78
C CYS A 30 -6.33 -0.93 -4.83
N PRO A 31 -6.34 -0.32 -6.04
CA PRO A 31 -7.15 -0.83 -7.15
C PRO A 31 -6.75 -2.26 -7.53
N PRO A 32 -7.68 -3.09 -8.06
CA PRO A 32 -7.39 -4.47 -8.45
C PRO A 32 -6.20 -4.64 -9.39
N ALA A 33 -5.97 -3.67 -10.29
CA ALA A 33 -4.81 -3.69 -11.18
C ALA A 33 -3.47 -3.62 -10.42
N THR A 34 -3.39 -2.83 -9.35
CA THR A 34 -2.18 -2.77 -8.51
C THR A 34 -2.03 -4.08 -7.73
N ALA A 35 -3.11 -4.56 -7.13
CA ALA A 35 -3.08 -5.81 -6.38
C ALA A 35 -2.67 -7.01 -7.25
N ALA A 36 -3.18 -7.09 -8.48
CA ALA A 36 -2.84 -8.15 -9.44
C ALA A 36 -1.37 -8.10 -9.90
N SER A 37 -0.73 -6.92 -9.83
CA SER A 37 0.69 -6.78 -10.14
C SER A 37 1.62 -7.21 -9.00
N ALA A 38 1.10 -7.36 -7.78
CA ALA A 38 1.89 -7.70 -6.61
C ALA A 38 2.33 -9.17 -6.66
N ARG A 39 3.64 -9.39 -6.46
CA ARG A 39 4.25 -10.72 -6.46
C ARG A 39 4.86 -10.98 -5.10
N ILE A 40 4.41 -12.04 -4.42
CA ILE A 40 4.94 -12.42 -3.10
C ILE A 40 6.46 -12.57 -3.17
N ASN A 41 7.14 -12.07 -2.15
CA ASN A 41 8.61 -12.02 -2.02
C ASN A 41 9.32 -11.13 -3.06
N GLN A 42 8.61 -10.25 -3.77
CA GLN A 42 9.21 -9.22 -4.61
C GLN A 42 9.03 -7.83 -4.00
N ASP A 43 9.96 -6.94 -4.30
CA ASP A 43 9.88 -5.55 -3.86
C ASP A 43 8.84 -4.78 -4.66
N MET A 44 8.07 -3.97 -3.93
CA MET A 44 7.07 -3.09 -4.50
C MET A 44 7.10 -1.76 -3.76
N SER A 45 6.85 -0.69 -4.51
CA SER A 45 6.84 0.68 -4.00
C SER A 45 5.53 1.34 -4.38
N LEU A 46 4.88 1.98 -3.42
CA LEU A 46 3.56 2.57 -3.58
C LEU A 46 3.54 3.99 -3.05
N HIS A 47 3.04 4.91 -3.88
CA HIS A 47 2.56 6.20 -3.40
C HIS A 47 1.29 5.98 -2.59
N THR A 48 1.25 6.55 -1.40
CA THR A 48 0.17 6.33 -0.45
C THR A 48 -0.36 7.63 0.14
N SER A 49 -1.62 7.61 0.57
CA SER A 49 -2.18 8.62 1.46
C SER A 49 -2.73 7.94 2.70
N LEU A 50 -2.37 8.50 3.86
CA LEU A 50 -2.84 8.03 5.16
C LEU A 50 -4.12 8.79 5.54
N VAL A 51 -5.23 8.06 5.63
CA VAL A 51 -6.49 8.58 6.16
C VAL A 51 -6.59 8.21 7.63
N VAL A 52 -6.66 9.24 8.48
CA VAL A 52 -6.85 9.10 9.93
C VAL A 52 -8.34 9.29 10.24
N ARG A 53 -8.93 8.31 10.92
CA ARG A 53 -10.28 8.36 11.49
C ARG A 53 -10.18 8.12 12.98
N GLU A 54 -11.28 8.36 13.71
CA GLU A 54 -11.33 8.21 15.17
C GLU A 54 -10.83 6.84 15.65
N GLU A 55 -11.22 5.76 14.96
CA GLU A 55 -10.88 4.39 15.36
C GLU A 55 -9.95 3.67 14.38
N SER A 56 -9.43 4.35 13.35
CA SER A 56 -8.61 3.68 12.34
C SER A 56 -7.61 4.56 11.62
N LEU A 57 -6.53 3.91 11.19
CA LEU A 57 -5.51 4.46 10.31
C LEU A 57 -5.50 3.60 9.04
N THR A 58 -5.79 4.20 7.88
CA THR A 58 -5.88 3.46 6.61
C THR A 58 -4.96 4.05 5.56
N LEU A 59 -4.16 3.20 4.92
CA LEU A 59 -3.34 3.59 3.77
C LEU A 59 -4.01 3.20 2.46
N TYR A 60 -4.11 4.17 1.56
CA TYR A 60 -4.62 3.98 0.20
C TYR A 60 -3.51 4.23 -0.82
N ARG A 61 -3.46 3.41 -1.87
CA ARG A 61 -2.60 3.56 -3.04
C ARG A 61 -3.19 4.59 -4.00
N PHE A 62 -2.32 5.44 -4.55
CA PHE A 62 -2.62 6.32 -5.68
C PHE A 62 -1.63 6.08 -6.82
N VAL A 63 -2.02 6.41 -8.05
CA VAL A 63 -1.24 6.17 -9.27
C VAL A 63 -0.14 7.21 -9.42
N GLU A 64 -0.45 8.49 -9.21
CA GLU A 64 0.50 9.61 -9.26
C GLU A 64 0.39 10.51 -8.03
N ALA A 65 1.43 11.30 -7.77
CA ALA A 65 1.45 12.24 -6.64
C ALA A 65 0.39 13.35 -6.77
N ASP A 66 -0.03 13.68 -8.00
CA ASP A 66 -1.06 14.68 -8.31
C ASP A 66 -2.50 14.18 -8.07
N ASP A 67 -2.74 12.86 -7.98
CA ASP A 67 -4.06 12.30 -7.61
C ASP A 67 -4.41 12.50 -6.12
N ARG A 68 -3.47 13.09 -5.36
CA ARG A 68 -3.58 13.25 -3.90
C ARG A 68 -4.32 14.54 -3.50
N ASP A 69 -4.25 15.59 -4.32
CA ASP A 69 -4.70 16.94 -3.99
C ASP A 69 -6.13 17.24 -4.49
#